data_AF-I3UDD5-F1
#
_entry.id   AF-I3UDD5-F1
#
_cell.length_a   1.000
_cell.length_b   1.000
_cell.length_c   1.000
_cell.angle_alpha   90.00
_cell.angle_beta   90.00
_cell.angle_gamma   90.00
#
_symmetry.space_group_name_H-M   'P 1'
#
loop_
_entity.id
_entity.type
_entity.pdbx_description
1 polymer ?
#
loop_
_entity_poly.entity_id
_entity_poly.type
_entity_poly.pdbx_seq_one_letter_code
_entity_poly.pdbx_strand_id
1 'polypeptide(L)'
;MRRNLSATLRPLALIAVTTMLGACASAPTQYYTLAATDSANVQGAARYGVNIHDVTIPDVVDKPQLMIRSSTDSSAVVPLNGSRWAGSLQDEIQKTLSANLVSRLGAINIQGITGSEQKLPVWLIQTTFHRFDMILNKAAVIDATWRINRCAWGHNRSRVCQTRIQVQAGSGVDALVHSQSQALALLSDVIAGAIDGRTQVRATDGARFSRWAVIRVRMRPLLAVFCRGASCCITLRRRKIHCFSRGLSMKLKTTICAGLLAATLTPLAFADVTVGITLSTTGPAAAIGIQSRNAIDLWPKTLGGEPAKYIVLDDGTDVSKAVRNARKLTSEDKIDILVGPNTTAAALAILDVLKETKTPMIALAASAAIVTPPDDPGRHWAFKMPQNDSLMAQVLVEDMVRKGFKKIAFIGYADSYGENWWKEFSNLAAGKVDVVARESYQRTDPSVTGQVLKLMAAKPDAILIAGSGTPAVLPGKTLKQRGYKGVIYQTHGIGTLEFLQVGGKDVEGTLFPTGPGVVAKGLPDTNPVKKVASEFTEKYEAKYGANSATQFAGDAWGAYMVLDNAVKQALQHKVQPGTPQFRSALRDAIESTKELTVPNGVLNISAKDHQGFDNRARVMGKIEDGRFQYAAE
;
A
#
# COMPACT_ATOMS: atom_id res chain seq x y z
N MET A 1 -87.71 -11.95 18.49
CA MET A 1 -87.03 -10.76 19.06
C MET A 1 -85.54 -11.04 19.05
N ARG A 2 -84.78 -10.34 18.20
CA ARG A 2 -83.32 -10.52 18.02
C ARG A 2 -82.57 -9.92 19.22
N ARG A 3 -81.51 -10.57 19.72
CA ARG A 3 -80.34 -9.89 20.31
C ARG A 3 -79.08 -10.76 20.30
N ASN A 4 -78.02 -10.14 19.79
CA ASN A 4 -76.66 -10.63 19.57
C ASN A 4 -75.87 -10.73 20.89
N LEU A 5 -75.01 -11.73 21.03
CA LEU A 5 -73.80 -11.69 21.88
C LEU A 5 -72.80 -12.75 21.44
N SER A 6 -71.96 -12.41 20.45
CA SER A 6 -70.73 -13.15 20.14
C SER A 6 -69.69 -12.17 19.57
N ALA A 7 -69.15 -11.30 20.42
CA ALA A 7 -68.12 -10.33 20.02
C ALA A 7 -67.25 -9.89 21.21
N THR A 8 -66.61 -10.83 21.91
CA THR A 8 -65.66 -10.47 23.01
C THR A 8 -64.42 -11.37 23.10
N LEU A 9 -64.06 -12.11 22.04
CA LEU A 9 -62.88 -13.00 22.07
C LEU A 9 -61.82 -12.73 20.98
N ARG A 10 -61.94 -11.62 20.22
CA ARG A 10 -60.99 -11.29 19.14
C ARG A 10 -59.90 -10.23 19.41
N PRO A 11 -59.87 -9.40 20.48
CA PRO A 11 -58.81 -8.41 20.62
C PRO A 11 -57.57 -8.89 21.41
N LEU A 12 -57.67 -9.98 22.19
CA LEU A 12 -56.56 -10.44 23.04
C LEU A 12 -55.49 -11.24 22.30
N ALA A 13 -55.81 -11.86 21.16
CA ALA A 13 -54.83 -12.59 20.36
C ALA A 13 -53.93 -11.67 19.50
N LEU A 14 -54.35 -10.43 19.21
CA LEU A 14 -53.59 -9.51 18.35
C LEU A 14 -52.50 -8.72 19.11
N ILE A 15 -52.65 -8.56 20.43
CA ILE A 15 -51.69 -7.84 21.30
C ILE A 15 -50.53 -8.77 21.75
N ALA A 16 -50.76 -10.08 21.81
CA ALA A 16 -49.71 -11.06 22.14
C ALA A 16 -48.76 -11.37 20.95
N VAL A 17 -49.21 -11.18 19.71
CA VAL A 17 -48.38 -11.43 18.51
C VAL A 17 -47.51 -10.22 18.13
N THR A 18 -47.87 -9.01 18.56
CA THR A 18 -47.09 -7.79 18.29
C THR A 18 -45.96 -7.54 19.29
N THR A 19 -45.93 -8.24 20.42
CA THR A 19 -44.86 -8.12 21.44
C THR A 19 -43.73 -9.14 21.28
N MET A 20 -43.84 -10.12 20.36
CA MET A 20 -42.78 -11.10 20.09
C MET A 20 -41.89 -10.80 18.86
N LEU A 21 -42.15 -9.72 18.12
CA LEU A 21 -41.33 -9.33 16.94
C LEU A 21 -40.29 -8.23 17.22
N GLY A 22 -40.11 -7.82 18.48
CA GLY A 22 -39.17 -6.76 18.89
C GLY A 22 -37.76 -7.21 19.28
N ALA A 23 -37.41 -8.49 19.16
CA ALA A 23 -36.18 -9.04 19.71
C ALA A 23 -35.17 -9.50 18.64
N CYS A 24 -34.79 -8.60 17.73
CA CYS A 24 -33.59 -8.72 16.89
C CYS A 24 -32.98 -7.35 16.61
N ALA A 25 -32.90 -6.47 17.62
CA ALA A 25 -32.00 -5.32 17.55
C ALA A 25 -30.60 -5.80 17.96
N SER A 26 -29.73 -6.07 16.98
CA SER A 26 -28.31 -6.34 17.24
C SER A 26 -27.71 -5.17 18.02
N ALA A 27 -27.06 -5.44 19.14
CA ALA A 27 -26.44 -4.40 19.97
C ALA A 27 -25.52 -3.49 19.13
N PRO A 28 -25.54 -2.16 19.34
CA PRO A 28 -24.75 -1.23 18.54
C PRO A 28 -23.26 -1.53 18.71
N THR A 29 -22.54 -1.61 17.58
CA THR A 29 -21.10 -1.81 17.58
C THR A 29 -20.40 -0.61 18.20
N GLN A 30 -19.59 -0.85 19.24
CA GLN A 30 -18.77 0.13 19.93
C GLN A 30 -17.35 0.11 19.38
N TYR A 31 -16.79 1.30 19.18
CA TYR A 31 -15.43 1.48 18.68
C TYR A 31 -14.50 1.95 19.79
N TYR A 32 -13.30 1.37 19.82
CA TYR A 32 -12.29 1.57 20.84
C TYR A 32 -10.99 2.10 20.23
N THR A 33 -10.34 3.02 20.92
CA THR A 33 -9.02 3.55 20.55
C THR A 33 -8.06 3.35 21.71
N LEU A 34 -6.78 3.19 21.39
CA LEU A 34 -5.73 3.23 22.40
C LEU A 34 -5.40 4.70 22.67
N ALA A 35 -5.52 5.10 23.94
CA ALA A 35 -5.16 6.43 24.40
C ALA A 35 -3.76 6.45 25.01
N ALA A 36 -3.01 7.53 24.75
CA ALA A 36 -1.84 7.89 25.53
C ALA A 36 -2.27 8.30 26.94
N THR A 37 -1.58 7.83 27.97
CA THR A 37 -1.98 8.08 29.37
C THR A 37 -1.50 9.44 29.89
N ASP A 38 -0.56 10.09 29.19
CA ASP A 38 -0.05 11.41 29.54
C ASP A 38 -0.19 12.36 28.35
N SER A 39 -1.02 13.40 28.50
CA SER A 39 -1.14 14.51 27.55
C SER A 39 -0.35 15.70 28.11
N ALA A 40 0.96 15.74 27.91
CA ALA A 40 1.74 16.92 28.28
C ALA A 40 1.70 18.01 27.18
N ASN A 41 1.28 19.21 27.55
CA ASN A 41 1.52 20.44 26.76
C ASN A 41 3.01 20.75 26.78
N VAL A 42 3.78 20.22 25.81
CA VAL A 42 5.21 20.54 25.69
C VAL A 42 5.36 21.91 25.02
N GLN A 43 5.56 22.96 25.83
CA GLN A 43 6.04 24.27 25.36
C GLN A 43 7.57 24.33 25.50
N GLY A 44 8.29 24.06 24.41
CA GLY A 44 9.75 24.16 24.35
C GLY A 44 10.34 23.62 23.05
N ALA A 45 11.54 24.08 22.66
CA ALA A 45 12.25 23.57 21.48
C ALA A 45 12.76 22.13 21.73
N ALA A 46 12.23 21.17 20.98
CA ALA A 46 12.60 19.76 21.12
C ALA A 46 14.08 19.51 20.84
N ARG A 47 14.70 18.64 21.66
CA ARG A 47 16.14 18.32 21.59
C ARG A 47 16.45 17.14 20.66
N TYR A 48 15.45 16.32 20.35
CA TYR A 48 15.55 15.16 19.48
C TYR A 48 14.18 14.83 18.86
N GLY A 49 14.17 14.16 17.71
CA GLY A 49 12.97 13.59 17.09
C GLY A 49 12.81 12.12 17.43
N VAL A 50 11.56 11.65 17.52
CA VAL A 50 11.23 10.22 17.62
C VAL A 50 10.44 9.78 16.39
N ASN A 51 10.76 8.60 15.89
CA ASN A 51 10.05 7.97 14.79
C ASN A 51 9.85 6.49 15.08
N ILE A 52 8.58 6.07 15.12
CA ILE A 52 8.20 4.66 15.25
C ILE A 52 7.92 4.16 13.85
N HIS A 53 8.80 3.33 13.27
CA HIS A 53 8.72 3.02 11.84
C HIS A 53 8.37 1.57 11.51
N ASP A 54 8.41 0.65 12.47
CA ASP A 54 7.96 -0.74 12.28
C ASP A 54 7.32 -1.27 13.58
N VAL A 55 5.99 -1.29 13.63
CA VAL A 55 5.22 -1.99 14.67
C VAL A 55 4.72 -3.29 14.07
N THR A 56 5.14 -4.43 14.60
CA THR A 56 4.67 -5.76 14.18
C THR A 56 3.86 -6.39 15.29
N ILE A 57 2.67 -6.90 14.98
CA ILE A 57 1.77 -7.56 15.92
C ILE A 57 1.40 -8.97 15.44
N PRO A 58 1.00 -9.88 16.34
CA PRO A 58 0.55 -11.22 15.93
C PRO A 58 -0.76 -11.17 15.13
N ASP A 59 -0.82 -11.86 13.99
CA ASP A 59 -1.99 -11.92 13.09
C ASP A 59 -3.31 -12.35 13.78
N VAL A 60 -3.20 -13.08 14.90
CA VAL A 60 -4.33 -13.56 15.70
C VAL A 60 -5.05 -12.44 16.44
N VAL A 61 -4.36 -11.35 16.77
CA VAL A 61 -4.94 -10.16 17.41
C VAL A 61 -5.08 -8.99 16.45
N ASP A 62 -4.38 -9.01 15.32
CA ASP A 62 -4.55 -8.05 14.22
C ASP A 62 -5.84 -8.30 13.44
N LYS A 63 -6.96 -7.99 14.10
CA LYS A 63 -8.31 -8.09 13.57
C LYS A 63 -9.05 -6.79 13.86
N PRO A 64 -10.07 -6.43 13.05
CA PRO A 64 -10.92 -5.28 13.35
C PRO A 64 -11.72 -5.40 14.65
N GLN A 65 -11.95 -6.63 15.14
CA GLN A 65 -12.65 -6.91 16.39
C GLN A 65 -11.67 -6.94 17.55
N LEU A 66 -12.11 -6.57 18.75
CA LEU A 66 -11.30 -6.74 19.95
C LEU A 66 -11.14 -8.24 20.21
N MET A 67 -9.92 -8.73 20.08
CA MET A 67 -9.58 -10.13 20.29
C MET A 67 -9.22 -10.35 21.76
N ILE A 68 -9.94 -11.25 22.43
CA ILE A 68 -9.78 -11.51 23.86
C ILE A 68 -9.47 -12.98 24.15
N ARG A 69 -8.88 -13.23 25.32
CA ARG A 69 -8.76 -14.57 25.91
C ARG A 69 -9.66 -14.68 27.15
N SER A 70 -10.23 -15.86 27.35
CA SER A 70 -11.03 -16.17 28.54
C SER A 70 -10.19 -16.36 29.81
N SER A 71 -8.92 -16.77 29.68
CA SER A 71 -7.99 -16.93 30.79
C SER A 71 -6.53 -16.79 30.33
N THR A 72 -5.59 -16.74 31.28
CA THR A 72 -4.14 -16.65 31.03
C THR A 72 -3.56 -17.86 30.31
N ASP A 73 -4.18 -19.03 30.51
CA ASP A 73 -3.70 -20.33 30.04
C ASP A 73 -4.52 -20.84 28.85
N SER A 74 -5.55 -20.09 28.44
CA SER A 74 -6.34 -20.39 27.26
C SER A 74 -5.55 -20.11 25.98
N SER A 75 -5.42 -21.14 25.14
CA SER A 75 -4.89 -21.00 23.78
C SER A 75 -5.88 -20.32 22.83
N ALA A 76 -7.18 -20.36 23.14
CA ALA A 76 -8.23 -19.79 22.32
C ALA A 76 -8.28 -18.25 22.45
N VAL A 77 -8.18 -17.59 21.30
CA VAL A 77 -8.43 -16.15 21.15
C VAL A 77 -9.77 -16.01 20.44
N VAL A 78 -10.71 -15.29 21.04
CA VAL A 78 -12.06 -15.14 20.52
C VAL A 78 -12.37 -13.66 20.25
N PRO A 79 -13.09 -13.34 19.17
CA PRO A 79 -13.53 -11.98 18.92
C PRO A 79 -14.62 -11.60 19.92
N LEU A 80 -14.52 -10.39 20.45
CA LEU A 80 -15.57 -9.80 21.28
C LEU A 80 -16.63 -9.14 20.38
N ASN A 81 -17.76 -9.83 20.21
CA ASN A 81 -18.85 -9.38 19.34
C ASN A 81 -19.41 -8.03 19.82
N GLY A 82 -19.46 -7.06 18.92
CA GLY A 82 -19.94 -5.70 19.22
C GLY A 82 -18.86 -4.72 19.67
N SER A 83 -17.61 -5.15 19.84
CA SER A 83 -16.48 -4.26 20.18
C SER A 83 -15.39 -4.32 19.10
N ARG A 84 -15.02 -3.18 18.53
CA ARG A 84 -14.07 -3.07 17.43
C ARG A 84 -13.03 -2.00 17.67
N TRP A 85 -11.85 -2.13 17.08
CA TRP A 85 -10.88 -1.04 17.05
C TRP A 85 -11.39 0.07 16.10
N ALA A 86 -11.13 1.33 16.45
CA ALA A 86 -11.50 2.49 15.66
C ALA A 86 -10.65 2.62 14.38
N GLY A 87 -9.38 2.20 14.44
CA GLY A 87 -8.46 2.06 13.32
C GLY A 87 -7.82 0.67 13.25
N SER A 88 -6.79 0.52 12.41
CA SER A 88 -5.96 -0.70 12.45
C SER A 88 -5.27 -0.78 13.81
N LEU A 89 -5.18 -1.97 14.40
CA LEU A 89 -4.54 -2.13 15.71
C LEU A 89 -3.07 -1.68 15.68
N GLN A 90 -2.39 -1.94 14.55
CA GLN A 90 -1.02 -1.48 14.34
C GLN A 90 -0.91 0.05 14.40
N ASP A 91 -1.81 0.79 13.74
CA ASP A 91 -1.82 2.25 13.78
C ASP A 91 -2.17 2.78 15.17
N GLU A 92 -3.13 2.16 15.86
CA GLU A 92 -3.50 2.52 17.24
C GLU A 92 -2.30 2.40 18.18
N ILE A 93 -1.53 1.30 18.09
CA ILE A 93 -0.31 1.08 18.87
C ILE A 93 0.76 2.10 18.50
N GLN A 94 1.00 2.32 17.21
CA GLN A 94 2.04 3.23 16.73
C GLN A 94 1.77 4.68 17.17
N LYS A 95 0.52 5.15 17.02
CA LYS A 95 0.09 6.48 17.48
C LYS A 95 0.24 6.62 18.99
N THR A 96 -0.21 5.62 19.74
CA THR A 96 -0.17 5.63 21.22
C THR A 96 1.27 5.64 21.74
N LEU A 97 2.13 4.77 21.22
CA LEU A 97 3.54 4.74 21.59
C LEU A 97 4.24 6.07 21.24
N SER A 98 3.93 6.64 20.07
CA SER A 98 4.54 7.90 19.62
C SER A 98 4.13 9.04 20.55
N ALA A 99 2.83 9.19 20.83
CA ALA A 99 2.31 10.20 21.75
C ALA A 99 2.90 10.06 23.16
N ASN A 100 2.95 8.84 23.71
CA ASN A 100 3.55 8.58 25.02
C ASN A 100 5.04 8.96 25.05
N LEU A 101 5.81 8.61 24.01
CA LEU A 101 7.25 8.91 23.92
C LEU A 101 7.53 10.40 23.74
N VAL A 102 6.75 11.09 22.90
CA VAL A 102 6.80 12.55 22.75
C VAL A 102 6.60 13.24 24.10
N SER A 103 5.56 12.83 24.83
CA SER A 103 5.25 13.38 26.15
C SER A 103 6.36 13.12 27.17
N ARG A 104 6.91 11.90 27.19
CA ARG A 104 7.95 11.49 28.17
C ARG A 104 9.32 12.11 27.91
N LEU A 105 9.69 12.25 26.64
CA LEU A 105 11.02 12.69 26.22
C LEU A 105 11.09 14.19 25.90
N GLY A 106 9.95 14.89 25.84
CA GLY A 106 9.88 16.25 25.30
C GLY A 106 10.41 16.32 23.85
N ALA A 107 10.20 15.24 23.09
CA ALA A 107 10.66 15.08 21.72
C ALA A 107 9.60 15.55 20.72
N ILE A 108 9.97 15.79 19.46
CA ILE A 108 8.98 15.97 18.39
C ILE A 108 8.70 14.63 17.69
N ASN A 109 7.43 14.40 17.37
CA ASN A 109 7.06 13.34 16.44
C ASN A 109 7.45 13.77 15.03
N ILE A 110 8.38 13.07 14.40
CA ILE A 110 8.79 13.34 13.01
C ILE A 110 8.20 12.32 12.03
N GLN A 111 7.26 11.50 12.48
CA GLN A 111 6.64 10.49 11.66
C GLN A 111 5.85 11.15 10.51
N GLY A 112 6.18 10.78 9.28
CA GLY A 112 5.60 11.38 8.07
C GLY A 112 6.26 12.70 7.61
N ILE A 113 7.27 13.21 8.32
CA ILE A 113 8.03 14.40 7.89
C ILE A 113 9.25 13.95 7.08
N THR A 114 9.22 14.17 5.76
CA THR A 114 10.36 13.97 4.85
C THR A 114 10.96 15.33 4.49
N GLY A 115 12.16 15.64 5.00
CA GLY A 115 12.84 16.90 4.68
C GLY A 115 14.00 17.20 5.62
N SER A 116 15.19 17.37 5.05
CA SER A 116 16.44 17.64 5.75
C SER A 116 16.62 19.14 6.04
N GLU A 117 15.94 19.68 7.05
CA GLU A 117 16.23 21.06 7.49
C GLU A 117 16.53 21.23 8.98
N GLN A 118 16.40 20.18 9.80
CA GLN A 118 16.81 20.25 11.19
C GLN A 118 17.96 19.29 11.44
N LYS A 119 19.09 19.83 11.93
CA LYS A 119 20.21 19.10 12.54
C LYS A 119 19.80 18.40 13.85
N LEU A 120 18.58 17.87 13.92
CA LEU A 120 17.98 17.28 15.10
C LEU A 120 18.29 15.78 15.12
N PRO A 121 18.93 15.25 16.17
CA PRO A 121 19.15 13.82 16.30
C PRO A 121 17.82 13.07 16.34
N VAL A 122 17.71 11.97 15.58
CA VAL A 122 16.50 11.17 15.49
C VAL A 122 16.70 9.81 16.17
N TRP A 123 15.73 9.40 16.96
CA TRP A 123 15.61 8.04 17.46
C TRP A 123 14.61 7.26 16.61
N LEU A 124 15.11 6.22 15.94
CA LEU A 124 14.30 5.24 15.24
C LEU A 124 13.94 4.11 16.20
N ILE A 125 12.65 3.89 16.43
CA ILE A 125 12.12 2.83 17.28
C ILE A 125 11.39 1.81 16.40
N GLN A 126 11.74 0.54 16.57
CA GLN A 126 11.01 -0.60 16.02
C GLN A 126 10.52 -1.48 17.16
N THR A 127 9.33 -2.07 17.03
CA THR A 127 8.72 -2.89 18.07
C THR A 127 7.99 -4.08 17.45
N THR A 128 8.35 -5.28 17.89
CA THR A 128 7.72 -6.54 17.51
C THR A 128 7.05 -7.13 18.74
N PHE A 129 5.73 -7.20 18.72
CA PHE A 129 4.92 -7.80 19.77
C PHE A 129 4.81 -9.31 19.51
N HIS A 130 5.28 -10.10 20.47
CA HIS A 130 5.06 -11.55 20.53
C HIS A 130 3.75 -11.87 21.23
N ARG A 131 3.36 -11.03 22.19
CA ARG A 131 2.04 -11.06 22.84
C ARG A 131 1.47 -9.66 22.95
N PHE A 132 0.21 -9.52 22.60
CA PHE A 132 -0.60 -8.33 22.80
C PHE A 132 -2.01 -8.80 23.18
N ASP A 133 -2.12 -9.40 24.35
CA ASP A 133 -3.32 -10.11 24.79
C ASP A 133 -4.16 -9.24 25.72
N MET A 134 -5.47 -9.25 25.49
CA MET A 134 -6.47 -8.76 26.43
C MET A 134 -7.18 -9.96 27.07
N ILE A 135 -7.04 -10.12 28.38
CA ILE A 135 -7.65 -11.21 29.15
C ILE A 135 -8.82 -10.63 29.93
N LEU A 136 -10.04 -11.03 29.54
CA LEU A 136 -11.27 -10.45 30.05
C LEU A 136 -11.33 -10.51 31.58
N ASN A 137 -11.62 -9.37 32.21
CA ASN A 137 -11.71 -9.20 33.67
C ASN A 137 -10.45 -9.62 34.46
N LYS A 138 -9.28 -9.70 33.80
CA LYS A 138 -8.04 -10.15 34.43
C LYS A 138 -6.88 -9.22 34.14
N ALA A 139 -6.40 -9.14 32.90
CA ALA A 139 -5.21 -8.36 32.59
C ALA A 139 -5.02 -8.05 31.11
N ALA A 140 -4.34 -6.94 30.85
CA ALA A 140 -3.64 -6.66 29.60
C ALA A 140 -2.20 -7.20 29.68
N VAL A 141 -1.74 -7.91 28.66
CA VAL A 141 -0.40 -8.50 28.61
C VAL A 141 0.31 -8.09 27.32
N ILE A 142 1.51 -7.54 27.48
CA ILE A 142 2.43 -7.21 26.39
C ILE A 142 3.72 -7.99 26.58
N ASP A 143 4.17 -8.68 25.53
CA ASP A 143 5.53 -9.19 25.40
C ASP A 143 6.07 -8.70 24.07
N ALA A 144 7.09 -7.85 24.10
CA ALA A 144 7.61 -7.19 22.91
C ALA A 144 9.14 -7.16 22.90
N THR A 145 9.72 -7.43 21.74
CA THR A 145 11.11 -7.09 21.42
C THR A 145 11.13 -5.74 20.72
N TRP A 146 12.00 -4.84 21.14
CA TRP A 146 12.11 -3.52 20.55
C TRP A 146 13.57 -3.11 20.36
N ARG A 147 13.78 -2.29 19.34
CA ARG A 147 15.09 -1.77 18.96
C ARG A 147 15.05 -0.26 18.90
N ILE A 148 16.03 0.39 19.50
CA ILE A 148 16.27 1.82 19.35
C ILE A 148 17.57 2.05 18.60
N ASN A 149 17.55 2.95 17.62
CA ASN A 149 18.72 3.39 16.88
C ASN A 149 18.80 4.91 16.94
N ARG A 150 19.95 5.44 17.36
CA ARG A 150 20.21 6.87 17.25
C ARG A 150 20.82 7.15 15.89
N CYS A 151 20.10 7.88 15.05
CA CYS A 151 20.62 8.41 13.79
C CYS A 151 21.23 9.79 14.06
N ALA A 152 22.56 9.83 14.18
CA ALA A 152 23.32 11.07 14.25
C ALA A 152 24.62 10.92 13.45
N TRP A 153 24.80 11.77 12.42
CA TRP A 153 26.08 12.05 11.77
C TRP A 153 26.99 10.81 11.54
N GLY A 154 26.47 9.79 10.85
CA GLY A 154 27.27 8.64 10.41
C GLY A 154 27.57 7.56 11.47
N HIS A 155 27.04 7.68 12.70
CA HIS A 155 27.17 6.65 13.73
C HIS A 155 25.82 6.06 14.10
N ASN A 156 25.69 4.73 13.94
CA ASN A 156 24.47 4.00 14.30
C ASN A 156 24.72 3.14 15.54
N ARG A 157 24.27 3.60 16.71
CA ARG A 157 24.26 2.77 17.93
C ARG A 157 22.87 2.17 18.10
N SER A 158 22.78 0.88 17.80
CA SER A 158 21.59 0.06 18.03
C SER A 158 21.59 -0.53 19.44
N ARG A 159 20.43 -0.52 20.10
CA ARG A 159 20.16 -1.33 21.30
C ARG A 159 18.88 -2.12 21.06
N VAL A 160 18.92 -3.42 21.36
CA VAL A 160 17.78 -4.32 21.31
C VAL A 160 17.44 -4.76 22.73
N CYS A 161 16.18 -4.70 23.08
CA CYS A 161 15.67 -5.07 24.39
C CYS A 161 14.37 -5.88 24.24
N GLN A 162 14.06 -6.68 25.25
CA GLN A 162 12.78 -7.36 25.36
C GLN A 162 12.10 -6.89 26.64
N THR A 163 10.78 -6.68 26.57
CA THR A 163 9.98 -6.19 27.69
C THR A 163 8.69 -6.95 27.77
N ARG A 164 8.38 -7.42 28.98
CA ARG A 164 7.12 -8.08 29.32
C ARG A 164 6.41 -7.27 30.39
N ILE A 165 5.17 -6.90 30.11
CA ILE A 165 4.32 -6.06 30.95
C ILE A 165 2.99 -6.78 31.14
N GLN A 166 2.46 -6.71 32.36
CA GLN A 166 1.13 -7.17 32.69
C GLN A 166 0.46 -6.13 33.57
N VAL A 167 -0.70 -5.63 33.12
CA VAL A 167 -1.51 -4.64 33.83
C VAL A 167 -2.84 -5.29 34.19
N GLN A 168 -3.26 -5.20 35.45
CA GLN A 168 -4.55 -5.75 35.88
C GLN A 168 -5.70 -4.96 35.23
N ALA A 169 -6.69 -5.68 34.72
CA ALA A 169 -7.87 -5.10 34.08
C ALA A 169 -9.06 -5.18 35.03
N GLY A 170 -9.81 -4.07 35.15
CA GLY A 170 -11.11 -4.06 35.82
C GLY A 170 -12.17 -4.83 35.02
N SER A 171 -13.42 -4.81 35.52
CA SER A 171 -14.54 -5.43 34.82
C SER A 171 -14.99 -4.60 33.62
N GLY A 172 -15.24 -5.27 32.49
CA GLY A 172 -15.79 -4.64 31.29
C GLY A 172 -14.75 -4.25 30.22
N VAL A 173 -15.25 -3.93 29.03
CA VAL A 173 -14.41 -3.70 27.83
C VAL A 173 -13.60 -2.41 27.94
N ASP A 174 -14.21 -1.34 28.45
CA ASP A 174 -13.55 -0.04 28.61
C ASP A 174 -12.35 -0.14 29.57
N ALA A 175 -12.52 -0.86 30.69
CA ALA A 175 -11.45 -1.11 31.65
C ALA A 175 -10.34 -1.98 31.04
N LEU A 176 -10.70 -2.93 30.18
CA LEU A 176 -9.75 -3.79 29.48
C LEU A 176 -8.93 -3.00 28.46
N VAL A 177 -9.56 -2.17 27.64
CA VAL A 177 -8.87 -1.28 26.69
C VAL A 177 -8.00 -0.26 27.42
N HIS A 178 -8.50 0.33 28.51
CA HIS A 178 -7.72 1.23 29.35
C HIS A 178 -6.46 0.55 29.92
N SER A 179 -6.58 -0.70 30.39
CA SER A 179 -5.43 -1.47 30.87
C SER A 179 -4.41 -1.77 29.75
N GLN A 180 -4.87 -1.94 28.51
CA GLN A 180 -4.00 -2.12 27.34
C GLN A 180 -3.25 -0.83 27.00
N SER A 181 -3.93 0.32 27.04
CA SER A 181 -3.31 1.65 26.94
C SER A 181 -2.26 1.88 28.02
N GLN A 182 -2.55 1.51 29.26
CA GLN A 182 -1.59 1.62 30.37
C GLN A 182 -0.38 0.69 30.17
N ALA A 183 -0.59 -0.53 29.65
CA ALA A 183 0.52 -1.43 29.34
C ALA A 183 1.45 -0.84 28.26
N LEU A 184 0.91 -0.15 27.25
CA LEU A 184 1.70 0.57 26.26
C LEU A 184 2.42 1.79 26.84
N ALA A 185 1.80 2.50 27.79
CA ALA A 185 2.45 3.61 28.49
C ALA A 185 3.69 3.13 29.28
N LEU A 186 3.57 1.99 29.98
CA LEU A 186 4.70 1.36 30.68
C LEU A 186 5.80 0.92 29.70
N LEU A 187 5.43 0.43 28.52
CA LEU A 187 6.42 0.10 27.47
C LEU A 187 7.14 1.38 27.01
N SER A 188 6.40 2.47 26.80
CA SER A 188 6.98 3.77 26.47
C SER A 188 7.89 4.31 27.57
N ASP A 189 7.59 4.11 28.85
CA ASP A 189 8.47 4.47 29.96
C ASP A 189 9.81 3.73 29.89
N VAL A 190 9.76 2.42 29.62
CA VAL A 190 10.96 1.58 29.49
C VAL A 190 11.80 2.01 28.28
N ILE A 191 11.17 2.28 27.14
CA ILE A 191 11.86 2.77 25.93
C ILE A 191 12.47 4.16 26.17
N ALA A 192 11.72 5.08 26.78
CA ALA A 192 12.18 6.42 27.10
C ALA A 192 13.38 6.39 28.05
N GLY A 193 13.34 5.57 29.11
CA GLY A 193 14.47 5.37 30.02
C GLY A 193 15.72 4.85 29.32
N ALA A 194 15.56 3.98 28.32
CA ALA A 194 16.68 3.48 27.52
C ALA A 194 17.28 4.52 26.56
N ILE A 195 16.46 5.46 26.07
CA ILE A 195 16.86 6.61 25.24
C ILE A 195 17.62 7.64 26.09
N ASP A 196 17.10 8.00 27.26
CA ASP A 196 17.70 9.00 28.17
C ASP A 196 18.91 8.46 28.95
N GLY A 197 19.21 7.17 28.85
CA GLY A 197 20.32 6.53 29.57
C GLY A 197 20.08 6.33 31.07
N ARG A 198 18.84 6.54 31.54
CA ARG A 198 18.41 6.25 32.92
C ARG A 198 18.07 4.76 33.02
N THR A 199 19.07 3.92 33.25
CA THR A 199 18.92 2.45 33.32
C THR A 199 18.17 1.91 34.55
N GLN A 200 17.30 2.68 35.22
CA GLN A 200 16.41 2.17 36.26
C GLN A 200 15.08 2.93 36.30
N VAL A 201 14.05 2.37 35.69
CA VAL A 201 12.67 2.66 36.09
C VAL A 201 12.38 1.71 37.26
N ARG A 202 12.34 2.25 38.49
CA ARG A 202 11.74 1.55 39.64
C ARG A 202 10.23 1.69 39.49
N ALA A 203 9.54 0.56 39.36
CA ALA A 203 8.08 0.52 39.44
C ALA A 203 7.64 0.90 40.86
N THR A 204 6.68 1.81 40.96
CA THR A 204 5.82 1.96 42.13
C THR A 204 4.98 0.68 42.30
N ASP A 205 4.64 0.38 43.55
CA ASP A 205 4.19 -0.92 44.05
C ASP A 205 3.11 -1.61 43.19
N GLY A 206 3.42 -2.82 42.70
CA GLY A 206 2.42 -3.73 42.12
C GLY A 206 2.92 -4.82 41.18
N ALA A 207 4.10 -4.66 40.54
CA ALA A 207 4.60 -5.61 39.54
C ALA A 207 5.82 -6.40 40.04
N ARG A 208 5.67 -7.72 40.25
CA ARG A 208 6.82 -8.62 40.50
C ARG A 208 7.57 -8.89 39.19
N PHE A 209 8.86 -8.55 39.15
CA PHE A 209 9.79 -8.94 38.07
C PHE A 209 10.76 -10.04 38.53
N SER A 210 10.94 -11.08 37.71
CA SER A 210 12.07 -12.01 37.80
C SER A 210 13.28 -11.45 37.03
N ARG A 211 14.43 -11.32 37.71
CA ARG A 211 15.72 -10.82 37.16
C ARG A 211 16.18 -11.64 35.94
N TRP A 212 16.61 -10.96 34.88
CA TRP A 212 17.47 -11.55 33.83
C TRP A 212 18.59 -10.59 33.39
N ALA A 213 19.74 -11.19 33.06
CA ALA A 213 21.02 -10.55 32.81
C ALA A 213 21.06 -9.78 31.47
N VAL A 214 21.64 -8.58 31.52
CA VAL A 214 21.92 -7.75 30.33
C VAL A 214 23.19 -8.26 29.65
N ILE A 215 23.07 -8.93 28.50
CA ILE A 215 24.22 -9.27 27.65
C ILE A 215 24.59 -8.02 26.83
N ARG A 216 25.67 -7.33 27.21
CA ARG A 216 26.32 -6.31 26.37
C ARG A 216 27.28 -6.99 25.39
N VAL A 217 26.92 -7.06 24.11
CA VAL A 217 27.90 -7.38 23.05
C VAL A 217 28.61 -6.08 22.66
N ARG A 218 29.92 -6.00 22.93
CA ARG A 218 30.77 -4.86 22.58
C ARG A 218 31.78 -5.31 21.52
N MET A 219 31.50 -5.05 20.24
CA MET A 219 32.50 -5.21 19.18
C MET A 219 33.56 -4.10 19.31
N ARG A 220 34.83 -4.48 19.53
CA ARG A 220 36.00 -3.61 19.42
C ARG A 220 36.64 -3.80 18.04
N PRO A 221 37.10 -2.74 17.36
CA PRO A 221 37.90 -2.87 16.15
C PRO A 221 39.34 -3.21 16.55
N LEU A 222 39.92 -4.25 15.97
CA LEU A 222 41.34 -4.59 16.16
C LEU A 222 42.18 -3.81 15.14
N LEU A 223 42.98 -2.87 15.64
CA LEU A 223 44.13 -2.30 14.93
C LEU A 223 45.16 -3.41 14.66
N ALA A 224 45.71 -3.41 13.45
CA ALA A 224 46.89 -4.16 13.09
C ALA A 224 48.12 -3.62 13.85
N VAL A 225 48.75 -4.49 14.64
CA VAL A 225 50.06 -4.23 15.26
C VAL A 225 51.05 -5.23 14.67
N PHE A 226 52.04 -4.68 13.98
CA PHE A 226 53.30 -5.33 13.63
C PHE A 226 53.97 -5.90 14.88
N CYS A 227 54.37 -7.17 14.84
CA CYS A 227 55.42 -7.66 15.73
C CYS A 227 56.35 -8.63 15.00
N ARG A 228 57.64 -8.30 15.05
CA ARG A 228 58.78 -9.08 14.59
C ARG A 228 59.07 -10.23 15.56
N GLY A 229 59.56 -11.35 15.02
CA GLY A 229 60.75 -12.01 15.59
C GLY A 229 60.58 -13.28 16.44
N ALA A 230 61.16 -14.36 15.90
CA ALA A 230 61.93 -15.44 16.55
C ALA A 230 61.24 -16.69 17.17
N SER A 231 61.56 -17.84 16.53
CA SER A 231 61.87 -19.20 17.04
C SER A 231 60.87 -19.89 17.99
N CYS A 232 60.44 -21.13 17.80
CA CYS A 232 61.23 -22.36 17.73
C CYS A 232 60.33 -23.61 17.49
N CYS A 233 60.91 -24.66 16.90
CA CYS A 233 60.55 -26.09 16.85
C CYS A 233 59.11 -26.58 17.11
N ILE A 234 58.60 -27.42 16.20
CA ILE A 234 58.35 -28.86 16.44
C ILE A 234 58.22 -29.62 15.11
N THR A 235 58.89 -30.77 15.10
CA THR A 235 58.99 -31.86 14.11
C THR A 235 57.66 -32.50 13.72
N LEU A 236 57.55 -32.99 12.46
CA LEU A 236 57.03 -34.36 12.15
C LEU A 236 57.16 -34.76 10.66
N ARG A 237 58.04 -35.75 10.45
CA ARG A 237 58.05 -36.88 9.50
C ARG A 237 57.57 -36.74 8.05
N ARG A 238 58.56 -36.84 7.15
CA ARG A 238 58.46 -37.27 5.75
C ARG A 238 58.16 -38.78 5.63
N ARG A 239 57.32 -39.17 4.66
CA ARG A 239 57.36 -40.51 4.03
C ARG A 239 57.61 -40.35 2.53
N LYS A 240 58.72 -40.98 2.08
CA LYS A 240 59.06 -41.25 0.68
C LYS A 240 58.22 -42.43 0.19
N ILE A 241 57.69 -42.37 -1.03
CA ILE A 241 57.24 -43.55 -1.77
C ILE A 241 58.13 -43.66 -3.02
N HIS A 242 58.62 -44.87 -3.21
CA HIS A 242 59.62 -45.26 -4.20
C HIS A 242 59.02 -45.35 -5.60
N CYS A 243 59.86 -44.95 -6.55
CA CYS A 243 59.76 -45.16 -7.98
C CYS A 243 59.89 -46.66 -8.29
N PHE A 244 59.01 -47.22 -9.13
CA PHE A 244 59.23 -48.50 -9.77
C PHE A 244 59.05 -48.33 -11.28
N SER A 245 60.15 -48.51 -11.99
CA SER A 245 60.24 -48.55 -13.44
C SER A 245 59.71 -49.86 -14.00
N ARG A 246 58.95 -49.82 -15.10
CA ARG A 246 59.01 -50.82 -16.16
C ARG A 246 58.43 -50.23 -17.44
N GLY A 247 59.31 -50.07 -18.43
CA GLY A 247 58.91 -49.73 -19.79
C GLY A 247 58.40 -50.95 -20.52
N LEU A 248 57.46 -50.73 -21.45
CA LEU A 248 57.34 -51.53 -22.65
C LEU A 248 56.83 -50.65 -23.79
N SER A 249 57.64 -50.57 -24.83
CA SER A 249 57.35 -49.91 -26.10
C SER A 249 56.49 -50.83 -26.97
N MET A 250 55.42 -50.30 -27.58
CA MET A 250 55.06 -50.72 -28.94
C MET A 250 54.17 -49.68 -29.64
N LYS A 251 54.61 -49.32 -30.84
CA LYS A 251 53.96 -48.43 -31.81
C LYS A 251 52.65 -49.04 -32.30
N LEU A 252 51.56 -48.27 -32.37
CA LEU A 252 50.51 -48.53 -33.37
C LEU A 252 49.71 -47.26 -33.76
N LYS A 253 50.05 -46.76 -34.94
CA LYS A 253 49.19 -46.23 -36.03
C LYS A 253 48.00 -45.32 -35.67
N THR A 254 48.17 -44.05 -36.02
CA THR A 254 47.31 -43.24 -36.92
C THR A 254 45.84 -43.66 -37.04
N THR A 255 44.93 -42.95 -36.36
CA THR A 255 43.59 -42.51 -36.85
C THR A 255 43.06 -41.44 -35.88
N ILE A 256 43.29 -40.17 -36.20
CA ILE A 256 42.62 -39.00 -35.59
C ILE A 256 41.93 -38.26 -36.73
N CYS A 257 40.79 -37.64 -36.42
CA CYS A 257 39.99 -36.70 -37.23
C CYS A 257 38.84 -37.30 -38.07
N ALA A 258 37.69 -37.60 -37.43
CA ALA A 258 36.35 -37.42 -38.05
C ALA A 258 35.18 -37.64 -37.05
N GLY A 259 35.19 -37.02 -35.86
CA GLY A 259 34.10 -37.26 -34.90
C GLY A 259 33.81 -36.19 -33.85
N LEU A 260 34.39 -34.98 -33.97
CA LEU A 260 34.28 -33.96 -32.91
C LEU A 260 33.80 -32.59 -33.43
N LEU A 261 32.90 -32.56 -34.42
CA LEU A 261 32.39 -31.31 -35.02
C LEU A 261 30.86 -31.26 -35.17
N ALA A 262 30.11 -31.88 -34.26
CA ALA A 262 28.63 -31.87 -34.30
C ALA A 262 27.95 -31.62 -32.94
N ALA A 263 28.61 -30.95 -31.99
CA ALA A 263 28.08 -30.76 -30.63
C ALA A 263 28.03 -29.30 -30.13
N THR A 264 28.05 -28.28 -31.01
CA THR A 264 27.99 -26.86 -30.59
C THR A 264 26.93 -26.05 -31.32
N LEU A 265 25.72 -26.61 -31.42
CA LEU A 265 24.51 -25.84 -31.70
C LEU A 265 23.46 -26.19 -30.64
N THR A 266 23.76 -25.93 -29.37
CA THR A 266 22.69 -25.68 -28.41
C THR A 266 22.05 -24.36 -28.82
N PRO A 267 20.74 -24.32 -29.15
CA PRO A 267 20.07 -23.05 -29.30
C PRO A 267 20.23 -22.29 -27.99
N LEU A 268 20.67 -21.03 -28.07
CA LEU A 268 20.57 -20.08 -26.98
C LEU A 268 19.09 -19.88 -26.67
N ALA A 269 18.52 -20.76 -25.85
CA ALA A 269 17.26 -20.48 -25.20
C ALA A 269 17.56 -19.36 -24.19
N PHE A 270 17.05 -18.15 -24.45
CA PHE A 270 17.09 -17.09 -23.46
C PHE A 270 16.30 -17.54 -22.22
N ALA A 271 16.77 -17.17 -21.04
CA ALA A 271 16.04 -17.42 -19.80
C ALA A 271 14.69 -16.66 -19.83
N ASP A 272 13.66 -17.22 -19.20
CA ASP A 272 12.33 -16.60 -19.13
C ASP A 272 12.42 -15.17 -18.56
N VAL A 273 11.71 -14.23 -19.20
CA VAL A 273 11.51 -12.89 -18.63
C VAL A 273 10.58 -13.01 -17.44
N THR A 274 11.08 -12.71 -16.25
CA THR A 274 10.30 -12.90 -15.02
C THR A 274 9.72 -11.57 -14.54
N VAL A 275 8.40 -11.47 -14.51
CA VAL A 275 7.66 -10.29 -14.05
C VAL A 275 7.03 -10.58 -12.69
N GLY A 276 7.41 -9.78 -11.70
CA GLY A 276 6.77 -9.80 -10.39
C GLY A 276 5.61 -8.82 -10.34
N ILE A 277 4.54 -9.21 -9.69
CA ILE A 277 3.29 -8.47 -9.68
C ILE A 277 2.80 -8.43 -8.23
N THR A 278 2.56 -7.25 -7.69
CA THR A 278 1.87 -7.07 -6.40
C THR A 278 0.62 -6.25 -6.60
N LEU A 279 -0.54 -6.77 -6.18
CA LEU A 279 -1.84 -6.15 -6.40
C LEU A 279 -2.66 -6.13 -5.12
N SER A 280 -3.60 -5.18 -5.04
CA SER A 280 -4.56 -5.10 -3.94
C SER A 280 -5.82 -5.89 -4.30
N THR A 281 -5.76 -7.22 -4.29
CA THR A 281 -6.93 -8.09 -4.59
C THR A 281 -7.82 -8.34 -3.39
N THR A 282 -7.32 -8.02 -2.19
CA THR A 282 -8.12 -7.93 -0.96
C THR A 282 -7.98 -6.55 -0.30
N GLY A 283 -8.83 -6.26 0.69
CA GLY A 283 -8.85 -4.97 1.39
C GLY A 283 -9.65 -3.88 0.65
N PRO A 284 -9.57 -2.61 1.10
CA PRO A 284 -10.39 -1.52 0.57
C PRO A 284 -10.21 -1.23 -0.93
N ALA A 285 -9.07 -1.61 -1.52
CA ALA A 285 -8.80 -1.44 -2.96
C ALA A 285 -9.07 -2.72 -3.79
N ALA A 286 -9.73 -3.74 -3.23
CA ALA A 286 -10.01 -5.01 -3.91
C ALA A 286 -10.68 -4.84 -5.29
N ALA A 287 -11.68 -3.96 -5.39
CA ALA A 287 -12.38 -3.67 -6.65
C ALA A 287 -11.44 -3.16 -7.76
N ILE A 288 -10.30 -2.57 -7.39
CA ILE A 288 -9.27 -2.13 -8.33
C ILE A 288 -8.36 -3.30 -8.68
N GLY A 289 -7.76 -3.95 -7.68
CA GLY A 289 -6.76 -4.98 -7.92
C GLY A 289 -7.32 -6.23 -8.60
N ILE A 290 -8.60 -6.57 -8.36
CA ILE A 290 -9.28 -7.67 -9.07
C ILE A 290 -9.38 -7.38 -10.57
N GLN A 291 -9.72 -6.14 -10.95
CA GLN A 291 -9.84 -5.75 -12.36
C GLN A 291 -8.46 -5.73 -13.04
N SER A 292 -7.43 -5.23 -12.36
CA SER A 292 -6.04 -5.35 -12.85
C SER A 292 -5.62 -6.82 -12.99
N ARG A 293 -5.96 -7.67 -12.02
CA ARG A 293 -5.64 -9.10 -12.06
C ARG A 293 -6.28 -9.81 -13.25
N ASN A 294 -7.55 -9.52 -13.51
CA ASN A 294 -8.29 -10.07 -14.64
C ASN A 294 -7.62 -9.72 -15.98
N ALA A 295 -7.15 -8.48 -16.14
CA ALA A 295 -6.40 -8.09 -17.33
C ALA A 295 -5.03 -8.77 -17.42
N ILE A 296 -4.33 -8.96 -16.29
CA ILE A 296 -3.07 -9.70 -16.21
C ILE A 296 -3.25 -11.17 -16.59
N ASP A 297 -4.37 -11.80 -16.21
CA ASP A 297 -4.69 -13.18 -16.60
C ASP A 297 -4.96 -13.34 -18.11
N LEU A 298 -5.08 -12.23 -18.85
CA LEU A 298 -5.15 -12.20 -20.32
C LEU A 298 -3.80 -11.94 -20.99
N TRP A 299 -2.76 -11.60 -20.22
CA TRP A 299 -1.44 -11.35 -20.79
C TRP A 299 -0.88 -12.60 -21.49
N PRO A 300 -0.32 -12.44 -22.71
CA PRO A 300 0.37 -13.52 -23.41
C PRO A 300 1.48 -14.16 -22.58
N LYS A 301 1.81 -15.43 -22.85
CA LYS A 301 2.91 -16.13 -22.18
C LYS A 301 4.30 -15.77 -22.70
N THR A 302 4.38 -14.70 -23.49
CA THR A 302 5.62 -14.20 -24.09
C THR A 302 5.69 -12.69 -24.00
N LEU A 303 6.90 -12.16 -23.84
CA LEU A 303 7.22 -10.73 -23.92
C LEU A 303 8.37 -10.53 -24.90
N GLY A 304 8.18 -9.67 -25.90
CA GLY A 304 9.18 -9.42 -26.94
C GLY A 304 9.57 -10.66 -27.75
N GLY A 305 8.73 -11.69 -27.74
CA GLY A 305 8.97 -12.99 -28.38
C GLY A 305 9.57 -14.08 -27.47
N GLU A 306 10.05 -13.72 -26.28
CA GLU A 306 10.62 -14.67 -25.33
C GLU A 306 9.58 -15.16 -24.32
N PRO A 307 9.70 -16.38 -23.76
CA PRO A 307 8.83 -16.88 -22.70
C PRO A 307 8.79 -15.92 -21.50
N ALA A 308 7.60 -15.71 -20.95
CA ALA A 308 7.38 -14.83 -19.80
C ALA A 308 6.76 -15.58 -18.61
N LYS A 309 7.31 -15.34 -17.42
CA LYS A 309 6.83 -15.88 -16.16
C LYS A 309 6.24 -14.76 -15.30
N TYR A 310 4.98 -14.91 -14.90
CA TYR A 310 4.27 -13.95 -14.04
C TYR A 310 4.11 -14.49 -12.63
N ILE A 311 4.63 -13.76 -11.63
CA ILE A 311 4.51 -14.11 -10.21
C ILE A 311 3.62 -13.06 -9.55
N VAL A 312 2.40 -13.44 -9.18
CA VAL A 312 1.41 -12.51 -8.62
C VAL A 312 1.21 -12.72 -7.13
N LEU A 313 1.34 -11.65 -6.36
CA LEU A 313 1.12 -11.60 -4.92
C LEU A 313 0.03 -10.58 -4.58
N ASP A 314 -0.76 -10.89 -3.56
CA ASP A 314 -1.72 -9.96 -2.99
C ASP A 314 -1.06 -9.14 -1.88
N ASP A 315 -1.16 -7.81 -1.93
CA ASP A 315 -0.75 -6.91 -0.86
C ASP A 315 -1.88 -6.57 0.11
N GLY A 316 -3.13 -6.94 -0.19
CA GLY A 316 -4.26 -6.72 0.70
C GLY A 316 -4.56 -5.26 1.01
N THR A 317 -4.12 -4.33 0.14
CA THR A 317 -4.16 -2.89 0.41
C THR A 317 -3.31 -2.48 1.63
N ASP A 318 -2.34 -3.30 2.03
CA ASP A 318 -1.41 -3.04 3.14
C ASP A 318 -0.02 -2.61 2.61
N VAL A 319 0.45 -1.44 3.04
CA VAL A 319 1.70 -0.84 2.57
C VAL A 319 2.90 -1.70 2.96
N SER A 320 2.93 -2.22 4.20
CA SER A 320 4.04 -3.05 4.68
C SER A 320 4.10 -4.38 3.93
N LYS A 321 2.96 -5.01 3.63
CA LYS A 321 2.87 -6.24 2.82
C LYS A 321 3.30 -5.98 1.38
N ALA A 322 2.93 -4.85 0.77
CA ALA A 322 3.40 -4.48 -0.56
C ALA A 322 4.94 -4.36 -0.62
N VAL A 323 5.56 -3.73 0.38
CA VAL A 323 7.03 -3.66 0.48
C VAL A 323 7.65 -5.05 0.68
N ARG A 324 7.06 -5.91 1.53
CA ARG A 324 7.52 -7.30 1.69
C ARG A 324 7.41 -8.09 0.39
N ASN A 325 6.30 -7.95 -0.34
CA ASN A 325 6.10 -8.57 -1.65
C ASN A 325 7.18 -8.09 -2.63
N ALA A 326 7.41 -6.77 -2.74
CA ALA A 326 8.45 -6.22 -3.61
C ALA A 326 9.83 -6.79 -3.26
N ARG A 327 10.21 -6.83 -1.97
CA ARG A 327 11.48 -7.41 -1.51
C ARG A 327 11.62 -8.90 -1.84
N LYS A 328 10.56 -9.68 -1.61
CA LYS A 328 10.53 -11.10 -1.97
C LYS A 328 10.75 -11.26 -3.47
N LEU A 329 9.97 -10.56 -4.28
CA LEU A 329 10.03 -10.64 -5.74
C LEU A 329 11.43 -10.25 -6.25
N THR A 330 12.01 -9.15 -5.77
CA THR A 330 13.31 -8.69 -6.24
C THR A 330 14.48 -9.54 -5.75
N SER A 331 14.45 -10.00 -4.50
CA SER A 331 15.62 -10.63 -3.86
C SER A 331 15.58 -12.16 -3.95
N GLU A 332 14.40 -12.78 -3.80
CA GLU A 332 14.24 -14.23 -3.82
C GLU A 332 13.87 -14.71 -5.23
N ASP A 333 12.82 -14.14 -5.81
CA ASP A 333 12.33 -14.57 -7.13
C ASP A 333 13.14 -13.96 -8.29
N LYS A 334 14.00 -12.98 -8.01
CA LYS A 334 14.92 -12.31 -8.94
C LYS A 334 14.24 -11.84 -10.23
N ILE A 335 13.10 -11.20 -10.07
CA ILE A 335 12.33 -10.63 -11.19
C ILE A 335 13.15 -9.63 -12.01
N ASP A 336 12.80 -9.49 -13.28
CA ASP A 336 13.34 -8.48 -14.18
C ASP A 336 12.63 -7.13 -14.01
N ILE A 337 11.34 -7.17 -13.66
CA ILE A 337 10.50 -5.98 -13.54
C ILE A 337 9.32 -6.23 -12.60
N LEU A 338 8.95 -5.19 -11.85
CA LEU A 338 7.79 -5.16 -10.98
C LEU A 338 6.61 -4.47 -11.69
N VAL A 339 5.40 -5.02 -11.57
CA VAL A 339 4.15 -4.35 -11.96
C VAL A 339 3.23 -4.21 -10.76
N GLY A 340 2.56 -3.07 -10.67
CA GLY A 340 1.85 -2.65 -9.47
C GLY A 340 2.75 -1.83 -8.54
N PRO A 341 2.28 -1.49 -7.33
CA PRO A 341 0.99 -1.83 -6.73
C PRO A 341 -0.18 -1.00 -7.28
N ASN A 342 -1.38 -1.25 -6.74
CA ASN A 342 -2.61 -0.52 -7.11
C ASN A 342 -2.85 0.76 -6.29
N THR A 343 -2.10 1.00 -5.21
CA THR A 343 -2.30 2.19 -4.36
C THR A 343 -1.07 3.09 -4.35
N THR A 344 -1.31 4.41 -4.30
CA THR A 344 -0.26 5.42 -4.26
C THR A 344 0.65 5.25 -3.05
N ALA A 345 0.09 4.98 -1.87
CA ALA A 345 0.87 4.80 -0.64
C ALA A 345 1.84 3.61 -0.75
N ALA A 346 1.38 2.48 -1.29
CA ALA A 346 2.25 1.32 -1.51
C ALA A 346 3.31 1.60 -2.59
N ALA A 347 2.96 2.28 -3.68
CA ALA A 347 3.90 2.59 -4.75
C ALA A 347 5.04 3.51 -4.27
N LEU A 348 4.71 4.53 -3.46
CA LEU A 348 5.70 5.41 -2.84
C LEU A 348 6.63 4.65 -1.89
N ALA A 349 6.11 3.72 -1.10
CA ALA A 349 6.91 2.92 -0.17
C ALA A 349 7.86 1.93 -0.88
N ILE A 350 7.49 1.48 -2.08
CA ILE A 350 8.31 0.54 -2.88
C ILE A 350 9.52 1.24 -3.54
N LEU A 351 9.52 2.58 -3.68
CA LEU A 351 10.63 3.31 -4.34
C LEU A 351 12.01 3.01 -3.72
N ASP A 352 12.09 2.86 -2.40
CA ASP A 352 13.34 2.49 -1.72
C ASP A 352 13.82 1.08 -2.11
N VAL A 353 12.88 0.16 -2.37
CA VAL A 353 13.19 -1.19 -2.87
C VAL A 353 13.77 -1.13 -4.28
N LEU A 354 13.18 -0.32 -5.15
CA LEU A 354 13.64 -0.18 -6.54
C LEU A 354 15.05 0.43 -6.59
N LYS A 355 15.28 1.48 -5.80
CA LYS A 355 16.59 2.13 -5.66
C LYS A 355 17.68 1.15 -5.25
N GLU A 356 17.41 0.30 -4.26
CA GLU A 356 18.38 -0.67 -3.74
C GLU A 356 18.63 -1.82 -4.72
N THR A 357 17.56 -2.34 -5.32
CA THR A 357 17.62 -3.57 -6.12
C THR A 357 17.92 -3.31 -7.60
N LYS A 358 17.80 -2.04 -8.03
CA LYS A 358 17.92 -1.61 -9.42
C LYS A 358 16.98 -2.42 -10.31
N THR A 359 15.70 -2.40 -9.93
CA THR A 359 14.63 -3.13 -10.62
C THR A 359 13.59 -2.12 -11.10
N PRO A 360 13.28 -2.07 -12.40
CA PRO A 360 12.25 -1.17 -12.90
C PRO A 360 10.87 -1.59 -12.37
N MET A 361 9.97 -0.62 -12.22
CA MET A 361 8.57 -0.80 -11.84
C MET A 361 7.65 -0.07 -12.81
N ILE A 362 6.55 -0.70 -13.20
CA ILE A 362 5.38 -0.01 -13.80
C ILE A 362 4.25 -0.03 -12.77
N ALA A 363 4.06 1.07 -12.07
CA ALA A 363 2.99 1.21 -11.09
C ALA A 363 1.61 1.24 -11.75
N LEU A 364 0.64 0.64 -11.08
CA LEU A 364 -0.79 0.69 -11.42
C LEU A 364 -1.54 1.63 -10.46
N ALA A 365 -0.86 2.67 -10.01
CA ALA A 365 -1.36 3.71 -9.10
C ALA A 365 -1.16 5.10 -9.72
N ALA A 366 -2.08 6.02 -9.44
CA ALA A 366 -2.27 7.21 -10.29
C ALA A 366 -1.36 8.39 -9.98
N SER A 367 -0.92 8.58 -8.74
CA SER A 367 -0.32 9.85 -8.36
C SER A 367 0.97 10.17 -9.13
N ALA A 368 1.08 11.40 -9.63
CA ALA A 368 2.29 11.93 -10.24
C ALA A 368 3.50 11.85 -9.29
N ALA A 369 3.26 11.94 -7.97
CA ALA A 369 4.31 11.86 -6.95
C ALA A 369 5.09 10.54 -6.96
N ILE A 370 4.55 9.48 -7.58
CA ILE A 370 5.24 8.18 -7.74
C ILE A 370 6.45 8.31 -8.68
N VAL A 371 6.37 9.18 -9.69
CA VAL A 371 7.35 9.27 -10.78
C VAL A 371 7.98 10.66 -10.92
N THR A 372 7.56 11.63 -10.12
CA THR A 372 8.08 13.01 -10.14
C THR A 372 8.73 13.41 -8.80
N PRO A 373 9.93 14.02 -8.81
CA PRO A 373 10.79 14.26 -9.98
C PRO A 373 11.58 12.99 -10.39
N PRO A 374 11.86 12.77 -11.68
CA PRO A 374 12.44 11.51 -12.19
C PRO A 374 13.93 11.32 -11.84
N ASP A 375 14.62 12.38 -11.41
CA ASP A 375 16.01 12.34 -10.95
C ASP A 375 16.18 11.79 -9.53
N ASP A 376 15.07 11.62 -8.78
CA ASP A 376 15.10 10.89 -7.52
C ASP A 376 15.56 9.43 -7.75
N PRO A 377 16.53 8.91 -6.98
CA PRO A 377 17.10 7.58 -7.23
C PRO A 377 16.10 6.41 -7.22
N GLY A 378 14.99 6.52 -6.48
CA GLY A 378 13.92 5.52 -6.52
C GLY A 378 13.02 5.70 -7.73
N ARG A 379 12.66 6.96 -8.04
CA ARG A 379 11.79 7.30 -9.19
C ARG A 379 12.46 7.07 -10.54
N HIS A 380 13.79 7.11 -10.60
CA HIS A 380 14.57 6.71 -11.76
C HIS A 380 14.23 5.29 -12.27
N TRP A 381 13.77 4.42 -11.37
CA TRP A 381 13.33 3.06 -11.68
C TRP A 381 11.81 2.91 -11.71
N ALA A 382 11.04 3.97 -11.47
CA ALA A 382 9.60 3.94 -11.43
C ALA A 382 8.99 4.60 -12.67
N PHE A 383 8.09 3.86 -13.31
CA PHE A 383 7.16 4.32 -14.34
C PHE A 383 5.74 4.04 -13.86
N LYS A 384 4.72 4.59 -14.53
CA LYS A 384 3.33 4.29 -14.17
C LYS A 384 2.37 4.37 -15.34
N MET A 385 1.30 3.57 -15.28
CA MET A 385 0.27 3.57 -16.31
C MET A 385 -0.90 4.50 -16.07
N PRO A 386 -1.48 4.67 -14.87
CA PRO A 386 -2.63 5.57 -14.78
C PRO A 386 -2.20 7.02 -15.03
N GLN A 387 -3.10 7.82 -15.59
CA GLN A 387 -2.84 9.22 -15.97
C GLN A 387 -2.49 10.09 -14.76
N ASN A 388 -1.84 11.23 -15.01
CA ASN A 388 -1.39 12.11 -13.94
C ASN A 388 -2.62 12.83 -13.40
N ASP A 389 -2.70 12.98 -12.08
CA ASP A 389 -3.82 13.69 -11.46
C ASP A 389 -3.94 15.12 -12.02
N SER A 390 -2.83 15.77 -12.40
CA SER A 390 -2.83 17.07 -13.07
C SER A 390 -3.55 17.05 -14.43
N LEU A 391 -3.24 16.06 -15.28
CA LEU A 391 -3.87 15.90 -16.58
C LEU A 391 -5.39 15.68 -16.45
N MET A 392 -5.79 14.92 -15.44
CA MET A 392 -7.19 14.58 -15.18
C MET A 392 -7.95 15.74 -14.49
N ALA A 393 -7.31 16.42 -13.53
CA ALA A 393 -7.85 17.62 -12.89
C ALA A 393 -8.02 18.77 -13.90
N GLN A 394 -7.15 18.86 -14.90
CA GLN A 394 -7.26 19.86 -15.95
C GLN A 394 -8.58 19.73 -16.73
N VAL A 395 -8.99 18.51 -17.10
CA VAL A 395 -10.31 18.26 -17.74
C VAL A 395 -11.45 18.81 -16.88
N LEU A 396 -11.39 18.55 -15.57
CA LEU A 396 -12.44 18.96 -14.64
C LEU A 396 -12.51 20.47 -14.50
N VAL A 397 -11.37 21.14 -14.34
CA VAL A 397 -11.32 22.60 -14.22
C VAL A 397 -11.76 23.27 -15.51
N GLU A 398 -11.37 22.75 -16.68
CA GLU A 398 -11.84 23.23 -17.99
C GLU A 398 -13.36 23.16 -18.10
N ASP A 399 -13.97 22.04 -17.69
CA ASP A 399 -15.42 21.88 -17.69
C ASP A 399 -16.12 22.79 -16.67
N MET A 400 -15.57 22.94 -15.46
CA MET A 400 -16.10 23.86 -14.44
C MET A 400 -16.13 25.30 -14.94
N VAL A 401 -15.04 25.76 -15.58
CA VAL A 401 -14.95 27.10 -16.18
C VAL A 401 -15.94 27.26 -17.32
N ARG A 402 -16.05 26.27 -18.21
CA ARG A 402 -16.98 26.26 -19.35
C ARG A 402 -18.44 26.36 -18.89
N LYS A 403 -18.80 25.67 -17.80
CA LYS A 403 -20.14 25.72 -17.18
C LYS A 403 -20.37 26.99 -16.35
N GLY A 404 -19.36 27.85 -16.20
CA GLY A 404 -19.46 29.10 -15.45
C GLY A 404 -19.53 28.92 -13.94
N PHE A 405 -19.14 27.75 -13.40
CA PHE A 405 -19.11 27.51 -11.97
C PHE A 405 -18.10 28.44 -11.28
N LYS A 406 -18.47 28.95 -10.11
CA LYS A 406 -17.67 29.89 -9.33
C LYS A 406 -17.20 29.27 -8.03
N LYS A 407 -18.07 28.52 -7.34
CA LYS A 407 -17.80 27.95 -6.03
C LYS A 407 -17.69 26.43 -6.13
N ILE A 408 -16.50 25.90 -5.89
CA ILE A 408 -16.25 24.46 -5.86
C ILE A 408 -15.92 24.03 -4.44
N ALA A 409 -16.45 22.91 -3.99
CA ALA A 409 -15.96 22.27 -2.77
C ALA A 409 -15.22 20.97 -3.09
N PHE A 410 -14.33 20.56 -2.19
CA PHE A 410 -13.50 19.38 -2.36
C PHE A 410 -13.63 18.44 -1.17
N ILE A 411 -13.73 17.14 -1.43
CA ILE A 411 -13.54 16.09 -0.42
C ILE A 411 -12.69 14.97 -0.96
N GLY A 412 -11.58 14.64 -0.29
CA GLY A 412 -10.64 13.62 -0.76
C GLY A 412 -10.27 12.61 0.31
N TYR A 413 -9.61 11.52 -0.10
CA TYR A 413 -9.01 10.63 0.88
C TYR A 413 -7.97 11.35 1.75
N ALA A 414 -7.94 11.02 3.03
CA ALA A 414 -6.92 11.48 3.98
C ALA A 414 -5.64 10.63 3.86
N ASP A 415 -5.14 10.48 2.64
CA ASP A 415 -3.93 9.73 2.27
C ASP A 415 -3.18 10.43 1.12
N SER A 416 -2.08 9.83 0.66
CA SER A 416 -1.25 10.40 -0.41
C SER A 416 -1.96 10.56 -1.76
N TYR A 417 -3.03 9.81 -2.02
CA TYR A 417 -3.82 9.98 -3.25
C TYR A 417 -4.70 11.24 -3.15
N GLY A 418 -5.48 11.37 -2.08
CA GLY A 418 -6.36 12.53 -1.92
C GLY A 418 -5.58 13.85 -1.74
N GLU A 419 -4.44 13.81 -1.03
CA GLU A 419 -3.56 14.97 -0.89
C GLU A 419 -2.91 15.39 -2.22
N ASN A 420 -2.51 14.43 -3.07
CA ASN A 420 -1.97 14.78 -4.38
C ASN A 420 -3.06 15.34 -5.31
N TRP A 421 -4.27 14.77 -5.28
CA TRP A 421 -5.42 15.34 -6.00
C TRP A 421 -5.73 16.76 -5.54
N TRP A 422 -5.73 17.01 -4.23
CA TRP A 422 -5.91 18.37 -3.70
C TRP A 422 -4.86 19.32 -4.26
N LYS A 423 -3.58 18.94 -4.19
CA LYS A 423 -2.47 19.76 -4.68
C LYS A 423 -2.64 20.11 -6.15
N GLU A 424 -2.81 19.11 -7.02
CA GLU A 424 -2.90 19.35 -8.46
C GLU A 424 -4.18 20.12 -8.83
N PHE A 425 -5.33 19.76 -8.25
CA PHE A 425 -6.59 20.45 -8.50
C PHE A 425 -6.56 21.90 -8.02
N SER A 426 -6.14 22.17 -6.78
CA SER A 426 -6.13 23.52 -6.22
C SER A 426 -5.19 24.45 -6.98
N ASN A 427 -4.04 23.95 -7.45
CA ASN A 427 -3.13 24.70 -8.31
C ASN A 427 -3.77 25.06 -9.65
N LEU A 428 -4.48 24.12 -10.29
CA LEU A 428 -5.13 24.34 -11.58
C LEU A 428 -6.37 25.24 -11.47
N ALA A 429 -7.08 25.16 -10.34
CA ALA A 429 -8.26 25.94 -10.02
C ALA A 429 -7.94 27.40 -9.66
N ALA A 430 -6.73 27.67 -9.14
CA ALA A 430 -6.32 29.00 -8.70
C ALA A 430 -6.53 30.06 -9.80
N GLY A 431 -7.26 31.13 -9.44
CA GLY A 431 -7.60 32.22 -10.36
C GLY A 431 -8.66 31.90 -11.41
N LYS A 432 -9.23 30.67 -11.42
CA LYS A 432 -10.26 30.24 -12.36
C LYS A 432 -11.59 29.92 -11.68
N VAL A 433 -11.54 29.22 -10.55
CA VAL A 433 -12.70 28.88 -9.71
C VAL A 433 -12.33 28.99 -8.23
N ASP A 434 -13.28 29.38 -7.38
CA ASP A 434 -13.05 29.54 -5.94
C ASP A 434 -13.32 28.22 -5.22
N VAL A 435 -12.30 27.69 -4.54
CA VAL A 435 -12.48 26.52 -3.68
C VAL A 435 -12.97 26.97 -2.31
N VAL A 436 -14.27 26.82 -2.05
CA VAL A 436 -14.96 27.40 -0.89
C VAL A 436 -14.97 26.50 0.35
N ALA A 437 -14.69 25.22 0.20
CA ALA A 437 -14.54 24.28 1.31
C ALA A 437 -13.70 23.07 0.90
N ARG A 438 -12.93 22.53 1.85
CA ARG A 438 -12.11 21.34 1.70
C ARG A 438 -12.30 20.44 2.92
N GLU A 439 -12.62 19.18 2.68
CA GLU A 439 -12.69 18.15 3.72
C GLU A 439 -11.91 16.90 3.29
N SER A 440 -11.72 15.97 4.21
CA SER A 440 -11.13 14.66 3.93
C SER A 440 -11.81 13.52 4.72
N TYR A 441 -11.59 12.30 4.28
CA TYR A 441 -12.13 11.08 4.90
C TYR A 441 -11.18 9.89 4.70
N GLN A 442 -11.23 8.91 5.59
CA GLN A 442 -10.49 7.66 5.42
C GLN A 442 -11.26 6.70 4.51
N ARG A 443 -10.53 5.84 3.79
CA ARG A 443 -11.12 4.79 2.93
C ARG A 443 -12.06 3.86 3.68
N THR A 444 -11.84 3.69 4.98
CA THR A 444 -12.60 2.80 5.86
C THR A 444 -13.64 3.52 6.71
N ASP A 445 -13.80 4.84 6.54
CA ASP A 445 -14.78 5.60 7.32
C ASP A 445 -16.19 5.08 7.03
N PRO A 446 -17.00 4.80 8.08
CA PRO A 446 -18.38 4.35 7.89
C PRO A 446 -19.34 5.49 7.52
N SER A 447 -18.92 6.75 7.71
CA SER A 447 -19.74 7.94 7.47
C SER A 447 -18.88 9.16 7.18
N VAL A 448 -19.39 10.03 6.31
CA VAL A 448 -18.83 11.36 5.99
C VAL A 448 -19.85 12.48 6.20
N THR A 449 -20.86 12.24 7.05
CA THR A 449 -21.99 13.19 7.23
C THR A 449 -21.50 14.56 7.71
N GLY A 450 -20.59 14.62 8.67
CA GLY A 450 -20.08 15.89 9.20
C GLY A 450 -19.35 16.71 8.13
N GLN A 451 -18.48 16.05 7.37
CA GLN A 451 -17.77 16.64 6.24
C GLN A 451 -18.76 17.16 5.18
N VAL A 452 -19.73 16.33 4.78
CA VAL A 452 -20.73 16.71 3.76
C VAL A 452 -21.56 17.93 4.19
N LEU A 453 -21.98 18.00 5.45
CA LEU A 453 -22.74 19.16 5.95
C LEU A 453 -21.93 20.46 5.88
N LYS A 454 -20.62 20.40 6.20
CA LYS A 454 -19.73 21.57 6.06
C LYS A 454 -19.56 22.00 4.60
N LEU A 455 -19.35 21.04 3.69
CA LEU A 455 -19.23 21.33 2.25
C LEU A 455 -20.51 21.99 1.73
N MET A 456 -21.69 21.47 2.11
CA MET A 456 -22.98 22.03 1.69
C MET A 456 -23.26 23.41 2.29
N ALA A 457 -22.82 23.67 3.52
CA ALA A 457 -22.96 24.98 4.16
C ALA A 457 -22.22 26.09 3.39
N ALA A 458 -21.14 25.76 2.67
CA ALA A 458 -20.41 26.67 1.81
C ALA A 458 -21.15 27.00 0.48
N LYS A 459 -22.29 26.35 0.20
CA LYS A 459 -23.12 26.52 -1.00
C LYS A 459 -22.34 26.45 -2.33
N PRO A 460 -21.63 25.34 -2.60
CA PRO A 460 -20.86 25.19 -3.84
C PRO A 460 -21.76 24.83 -5.03
N ASP A 461 -21.41 25.33 -6.22
CA ASP A 461 -22.02 24.98 -7.51
C ASP A 461 -21.75 23.52 -7.87
N ALA A 462 -20.54 23.05 -7.56
CA ALA A 462 -20.12 21.67 -7.73
C ALA A 462 -19.18 21.18 -6.63
N ILE A 463 -19.13 19.86 -6.44
CA ILE A 463 -18.24 19.21 -5.47
C ILE A 463 -17.38 18.18 -6.20
N LEU A 464 -16.05 18.29 -6.02
CA LEU A 464 -15.09 17.27 -6.43
C LEU A 464 -14.86 16.27 -5.30
N ILE A 465 -15.14 15.00 -5.56
CA ILE A 465 -14.81 13.88 -4.69
C ILE A 465 -13.53 13.21 -5.22
N ALA A 466 -12.43 13.37 -4.48
CA ALA A 466 -11.16 12.71 -4.75
C ALA A 466 -11.06 11.36 -4.03
N GLY A 467 -11.88 10.41 -4.50
CA GLY A 467 -11.89 9.01 -4.04
C GLY A 467 -11.54 8.02 -5.15
N SER A 468 -11.45 6.73 -4.81
CA SER A 468 -11.27 5.62 -5.75
C SER A 468 -11.92 4.32 -5.26
N GLY A 469 -12.35 3.45 -6.17
CA GLY A 469 -13.04 2.20 -5.85
C GLY A 469 -14.36 2.41 -5.10
N THR A 470 -14.84 1.38 -4.40
CA THR A 470 -16.13 1.42 -3.70
C THR A 470 -16.26 2.49 -2.60
N PRO A 471 -15.22 2.85 -1.82
CA PRO A 471 -15.40 3.88 -0.78
C PRO A 471 -15.70 5.28 -1.35
N ALA A 472 -15.39 5.54 -2.62
CA ALA A 472 -15.71 6.80 -3.29
C ALA A 472 -17.21 7.05 -3.47
N VAL A 473 -18.05 6.01 -3.31
CA VAL A 473 -19.52 6.14 -3.37
C VAL A 473 -20.04 6.93 -2.16
N LEU A 474 -19.41 6.77 -0.99
CA LEU A 474 -19.95 7.25 0.29
C LEU A 474 -20.21 8.77 0.31
N PRO A 475 -19.28 9.65 -0.13
CA PRO A 475 -19.55 11.09 -0.17
C PRO A 475 -20.67 11.47 -1.15
N GLY A 476 -20.67 10.90 -2.35
CA GLY A 476 -21.69 11.20 -3.37
C GLY A 476 -23.09 10.81 -2.93
N LYS A 477 -23.23 9.60 -2.37
CA LYS A 477 -24.48 9.10 -1.80
C LYS A 477 -24.97 9.97 -0.64
N THR A 478 -24.07 10.32 0.27
CA THR A 478 -24.40 11.17 1.43
C THR A 478 -24.84 12.56 0.97
N LEU A 479 -24.19 13.15 -0.04
CA LEU A 479 -24.59 14.42 -0.64
C LEU A 479 -26.02 14.39 -1.20
N LYS A 480 -26.36 13.37 -2.00
CA LYS A 480 -27.72 13.19 -2.54
C LYS A 480 -28.76 13.02 -1.44
N GLN A 481 -28.46 12.20 -0.42
CA GLN A 481 -29.34 11.98 0.74
C GLN A 481 -29.57 13.23 1.57
N ARG A 482 -28.59 14.13 1.65
CA ARG A 482 -28.71 15.42 2.35
C ARG A 482 -29.33 16.52 1.46
N GLY A 483 -29.68 16.19 0.22
CA GLY A 483 -30.41 17.08 -0.68
C GLY A 483 -29.52 17.98 -1.54
N TYR A 484 -28.22 17.69 -1.66
CA TYR A 484 -27.35 18.42 -2.58
C TYR A 484 -27.83 18.25 -4.04
N LYS A 485 -28.01 19.38 -4.74
CA LYS A 485 -28.51 19.41 -6.13
C LYS A 485 -27.47 19.84 -7.16
N GLY A 486 -26.29 20.29 -6.72
CA GLY A 486 -25.22 20.71 -7.62
C GLY A 486 -24.53 19.53 -8.32
N VAL A 487 -23.54 19.86 -9.15
CA VAL A 487 -22.79 18.85 -9.91
C VAL A 487 -21.81 18.11 -9.00
N ILE A 488 -21.74 16.79 -9.16
CA ILE A 488 -20.75 15.96 -8.48
C ILE A 488 -19.71 15.54 -9.52
N TYR A 489 -18.47 15.96 -9.30
CA TYR A 489 -17.31 15.46 -10.00
C TYR A 489 -16.64 14.37 -9.18
N GLN A 490 -16.12 13.36 -9.86
CA GLN A 490 -15.26 12.31 -9.30
C GLN A 490 -13.94 12.28 -10.07
N THR A 491 -13.01 11.45 -9.61
CA THR A 491 -11.73 11.19 -10.30
C THR A 491 -11.84 9.97 -11.21
N HIS A 492 -10.83 9.71 -12.04
CA HIS A 492 -10.72 8.46 -12.80
C HIS A 492 -10.64 7.21 -11.89
N GLY A 493 -10.37 7.38 -10.60
CA GLY A 493 -10.33 6.31 -9.60
C GLY A 493 -11.66 5.59 -9.37
N ILE A 494 -12.79 6.12 -9.87
CA ILE A 494 -14.10 5.45 -9.76
C ILE A 494 -14.36 4.40 -10.84
N GLY A 495 -13.51 4.29 -11.86
CA GLY A 495 -13.69 3.45 -13.04
C GLY A 495 -13.63 1.94 -12.76
N THR A 496 -14.48 1.45 -11.86
CA THR A 496 -14.71 0.05 -11.45
C THR A 496 -16.20 -0.27 -11.60
N LEU A 497 -16.55 -1.52 -11.85
CA LEU A 497 -17.96 -1.94 -11.91
C LEU A 497 -18.62 -1.86 -10.54
N GLU A 498 -17.84 -2.16 -9.50
CA GLU A 498 -18.29 -2.20 -8.11
C GLU A 498 -18.71 -0.80 -7.62
N PHE A 499 -18.09 0.28 -8.12
CA PHE A 499 -18.54 1.65 -7.85
C PHE A 499 -19.97 1.87 -8.37
N LEU A 500 -20.26 1.45 -9.61
CA LEU A 500 -21.59 1.55 -10.21
C LEU A 500 -22.61 0.69 -9.45
N GLN A 501 -22.23 -0.53 -9.09
CA GLN A 501 -23.10 -1.46 -8.35
C GLN A 501 -23.45 -0.95 -6.95
N VAL A 502 -22.46 -0.45 -6.19
CA VAL A 502 -22.65 0.07 -4.83
C VAL A 502 -23.35 1.43 -4.84
N GLY A 503 -23.07 2.26 -5.84
CA GLY A 503 -23.69 3.58 -6.01
C GLY A 503 -25.12 3.54 -6.51
N GLY A 504 -25.43 2.66 -7.46
CA GLY A 504 -26.72 2.58 -8.13
C GLY A 504 -27.19 3.95 -8.62
N LYS A 505 -28.47 4.27 -8.37
CA LYS A 505 -29.06 5.56 -8.77
C LYS A 505 -28.40 6.80 -8.12
N ASP A 506 -27.68 6.64 -7.01
CA ASP A 506 -27.14 7.78 -6.26
C ASP A 506 -25.90 8.39 -6.95
N VAL A 507 -25.28 7.65 -7.88
CA VAL A 507 -24.13 8.11 -8.67
C VAL A 507 -24.49 8.54 -10.10
N GLU A 508 -25.78 8.49 -10.46
CA GLU A 508 -26.25 8.94 -11.77
C GLU A 508 -26.00 10.43 -12.00
N GLY A 509 -25.53 10.74 -13.21
CA GLY A 509 -25.16 12.09 -13.64
C GLY A 509 -23.82 12.59 -13.10
N THR A 510 -23.06 11.77 -12.36
CA THR A 510 -21.70 12.12 -11.93
C THR A 510 -20.78 12.26 -13.15
N LEU A 511 -20.02 13.35 -13.18
CA LEU A 511 -18.97 13.59 -14.17
C LEU A 511 -17.61 13.16 -13.62
N PHE A 512 -16.75 12.61 -14.47
CA PHE A 512 -15.41 12.19 -14.06
C PHE A 512 -14.45 12.20 -15.25
N PRO A 513 -13.18 12.56 -15.06
CA PRO A 513 -12.18 12.45 -16.11
C PRO A 513 -11.75 10.98 -16.19
N THR A 514 -11.43 10.47 -17.37
CA THR A 514 -11.05 9.06 -17.54
C THR A 514 -10.17 8.84 -18.76
N GLY A 515 -9.51 7.68 -18.81
CA GLY A 515 -8.87 7.20 -20.02
C GLY A 515 -9.90 6.83 -21.10
N PRO A 516 -9.56 7.01 -22.40
CA PRO A 516 -10.41 6.61 -23.51
C PRO A 516 -10.96 5.18 -23.43
N GLY A 517 -10.16 4.24 -22.89
CA GLY A 517 -10.53 2.82 -22.74
C GLY A 517 -11.85 2.58 -22.01
N VAL A 518 -12.16 3.38 -20.99
CA VAL A 518 -13.37 3.22 -20.15
C VAL A 518 -14.64 3.51 -20.93
N VAL A 519 -14.57 4.40 -21.90
CA VAL A 519 -15.73 4.90 -22.67
C VAL A 519 -15.55 4.65 -24.17
N ALA A 520 -14.72 3.65 -24.53
CA ALA A 520 -14.25 3.42 -25.90
C ALA A 520 -15.38 3.37 -26.95
N LYS A 521 -16.50 2.71 -26.61
CA LYS A 521 -17.66 2.54 -27.50
C LYS A 521 -18.30 3.88 -27.91
N GLY A 522 -18.23 4.89 -27.04
CA GLY A 522 -18.83 6.22 -27.27
C GLY A 522 -17.88 7.23 -27.91
N LEU A 523 -16.59 6.93 -28.07
CA LEU A 523 -15.62 7.87 -28.62
C LEU A 523 -15.87 8.15 -30.12
N PRO A 524 -15.53 9.34 -30.62
CA PRO A 524 -15.55 9.60 -32.07
C PRO A 524 -14.48 8.79 -32.80
N ASP A 525 -14.75 8.40 -34.05
CA ASP A 525 -13.80 7.62 -34.89
C ASP A 525 -12.50 8.37 -35.18
N THR A 526 -12.51 9.69 -35.06
CA THR A 526 -11.32 10.55 -35.17
C THR A 526 -10.39 10.46 -33.97
N ASN A 527 -10.82 9.86 -32.85
CA ASN A 527 -9.97 9.69 -31.69
C ASN A 527 -8.92 8.60 -31.97
N PRO A 528 -7.60 8.91 -31.93
CA PRO A 528 -6.55 7.98 -32.32
C PRO A 528 -6.45 6.75 -31.41
N VAL A 529 -7.00 6.82 -30.20
CA VAL A 529 -6.96 5.74 -29.21
C VAL A 529 -8.13 4.76 -29.40
N LYS A 530 -9.22 5.17 -30.07
CA LYS A 530 -10.48 4.42 -30.13
C LYS A 530 -10.29 2.98 -30.60
N LYS A 531 -9.48 2.77 -31.64
CA LYS A 531 -9.23 1.43 -32.19
C LYS A 531 -8.61 0.50 -31.15
N VAL A 532 -7.47 0.88 -30.58
CA VAL A 532 -6.75 0.08 -29.57
C VAL A 532 -7.59 -0.11 -28.31
N ALA A 533 -8.29 0.94 -27.87
CA ALA A 533 -9.21 0.87 -26.75
C ALA A 533 -10.35 -0.13 -26.99
N SER A 534 -10.97 -0.10 -28.18
CA SER A 534 -12.08 -1.00 -28.53
C SER A 534 -11.62 -2.45 -28.65
N GLU A 535 -10.48 -2.71 -29.30
CA GLU A 535 -9.90 -4.05 -29.41
C GLU A 535 -9.61 -4.67 -28.04
N PHE A 536 -9.05 -3.89 -27.10
CA PHE A 536 -8.85 -4.35 -25.73
C PHE A 536 -10.18 -4.60 -25.01
N THR A 537 -11.12 -3.65 -25.08
CA THR A 537 -12.43 -3.74 -24.43
C THR A 537 -13.19 -4.97 -24.91
N GLU A 538 -13.23 -5.24 -26.21
CA GLU A 538 -13.85 -6.44 -26.79
C GLU A 538 -13.18 -7.73 -26.27
N LYS A 539 -11.84 -7.79 -26.25
CA LYS A 539 -11.11 -8.93 -25.71
C LYS A 539 -11.42 -9.17 -24.22
N TYR A 540 -11.45 -8.11 -23.43
CA TYR A 540 -11.70 -8.21 -21.99
C TYR A 540 -13.15 -8.64 -21.72
N GLU A 541 -14.11 -7.99 -22.38
CA GLU A 541 -15.54 -8.27 -22.23
C GLU A 541 -15.94 -9.66 -22.73
N ALA A 542 -15.24 -10.20 -23.75
CA ALA A 542 -15.46 -11.57 -24.20
C ALA A 542 -15.19 -12.62 -23.10
N LYS A 543 -14.28 -12.33 -22.16
CA LYS A 543 -13.97 -13.24 -21.04
C LYS A 543 -14.74 -12.89 -19.76
N TYR A 544 -14.93 -11.60 -19.48
CA TYR A 544 -15.45 -11.11 -18.19
C TYR A 544 -16.87 -10.54 -18.26
N GLY A 545 -17.52 -10.60 -19.42
CA GLY A 545 -18.89 -10.16 -19.65
C GLY A 545 -18.97 -8.75 -20.26
N ALA A 546 -20.11 -8.45 -20.88
CA ALA A 546 -20.33 -7.17 -21.54
C ALA A 546 -20.24 -5.99 -20.55
N ASN A 547 -19.66 -4.89 -21.02
CA ASN A 547 -19.44 -3.65 -20.25
C ASN A 547 -18.59 -3.83 -18.98
N SER A 548 -17.75 -4.86 -18.94
CA SER A 548 -16.89 -5.15 -17.79
C SER A 548 -15.51 -4.48 -17.84
N ALA A 549 -15.14 -3.87 -18.98
CA ALA A 549 -13.86 -3.17 -19.11
C ALA A 549 -13.84 -1.93 -18.21
N THR A 550 -12.70 -1.73 -17.53
CA THR A 550 -12.51 -0.70 -16.51
C THR A 550 -11.22 0.08 -16.75
N GLN A 551 -11.08 1.22 -16.07
CA GLN A 551 -9.84 2.03 -16.07
C GLN A 551 -8.64 1.14 -15.73
N PHE A 552 -8.78 0.36 -14.66
CA PHE A 552 -7.71 -0.44 -14.06
C PHE A 552 -7.34 -1.69 -14.87
N ALA A 553 -8.31 -2.26 -15.59
CA ALA A 553 -8.04 -3.31 -16.56
C ALA A 553 -7.26 -2.75 -17.76
N GLY A 554 -7.64 -1.56 -18.25
CA GLY A 554 -6.92 -0.85 -19.31
C GLY A 554 -5.49 -0.48 -18.93
N ASP A 555 -5.28 -0.01 -17.69
CA ASP A 555 -3.94 0.32 -17.17
C ASP A 555 -3.04 -0.93 -17.10
N ALA A 556 -3.57 -2.05 -16.62
CA ALA A 556 -2.85 -3.32 -16.58
C ALA A 556 -2.55 -3.85 -18.00
N TRP A 557 -3.48 -3.74 -18.95
CA TRP A 557 -3.19 -4.11 -20.34
C TRP A 557 -2.16 -3.20 -21.00
N GLY A 558 -2.24 -1.88 -20.74
CA GLY A 558 -1.24 -0.91 -21.18
C GLY A 558 0.15 -1.23 -20.64
N ALA A 559 0.26 -1.67 -19.38
CA ALA A 559 1.51 -2.12 -18.80
C ALA A 559 2.10 -3.30 -19.57
N TYR A 560 1.28 -4.29 -19.96
CA TYR A 560 1.74 -5.38 -20.83
C TYR A 560 2.27 -4.86 -22.17
N MET A 561 1.56 -3.95 -22.83
CA MET A 561 1.99 -3.42 -24.14
C MET A 561 3.32 -2.66 -24.04
N VAL A 562 3.53 -1.90 -22.95
CA VAL A 562 4.81 -1.24 -22.68
C VAL A 562 5.91 -2.26 -22.42
N LEU A 563 5.64 -3.28 -21.60
CA LEU A 563 6.60 -4.34 -21.32
C LEU A 563 7.01 -5.12 -22.57
N ASP A 564 6.05 -5.52 -23.40
CA ASP A 564 6.32 -6.27 -24.62
C ASP A 564 7.20 -5.46 -25.59
N ASN A 565 6.87 -4.19 -25.77
CA ASN A 565 7.67 -3.26 -26.56
C ASN A 565 9.08 -3.05 -25.99
N ALA A 566 9.21 -2.87 -24.68
CA ALA A 566 10.48 -2.60 -24.03
C ALA A 566 11.39 -3.83 -23.98
N VAL A 567 10.84 -5.02 -23.72
CA VAL A 567 11.59 -6.29 -23.77
C VAL A 567 12.12 -6.53 -25.18
N LYS A 568 11.29 -6.33 -26.21
CA LYS A 568 11.72 -6.45 -27.61
C LYS A 568 12.91 -5.56 -27.95
N GLN A 569 12.94 -4.33 -27.41
CA GLN A 569 14.08 -3.42 -27.57
C GLN A 569 15.29 -3.85 -26.75
N ALA A 570 15.11 -4.18 -25.47
CA ALA A 570 16.19 -4.58 -24.57
C ALA A 570 16.97 -5.80 -25.10
N LEU A 571 16.26 -6.78 -25.68
CA LEU A 571 16.88 -7.98 -26.27
C LEU A 571 17.81 -7.68 -27.46
N GLN A 572 17.62 -6.56 -28.16
CA GLN A 572 18.51 -6.15 -29.26
C GLN A 572 19.94 -5.84 -28.77
N HIS A 573 20.08 -5.47 -27.50
CA HIS A 573 21.38 -5.24 -26.85
C HIS A 573 22.07 -6.54 -26.40
N LYS A 574 21.51 -7.71 -26.72
CA LYS A 574 22.05 -9.04 -26.40
C LYS A 574 22.33 -9.27 -24.91
N VAL A 575 21.56 -8.60 -24.04
CA VAL A 575 21.56 -8.80 -22.59
C VAL A 575 20.56 -9.90 -22.22
N GLN A 576 20.91 -10.76 -21.26
CA GLN A 576 20.09 -11.92 -20.88
C GLN A 576 19.09 -11.57 -19.78
N PRO A 577 17.81 -12.00 -19.87
CA PRO A 577 16.87 -11.93 -18.76
C PRO A 577 17.42 -12.55 -17.47
N GLY A 578 16.95 -12.05 -16.32
CA GLY A 578 17.43 -12.39 -14.98
C GLY A 578 18.71 -11.67 -14.54
N THR A 579 19.29 -10.80 -15.38
CA THR A 579 20.55 -10.09 -15.08
C THR A 579 20.33 -8.62 -14.71
N PRO A 580 21.19 -8.01 -13.88
CA PRO A 580 21.14 -6.56 -13.62
C PRO A 580 21.27 -5.71 -14.89
N GLN A 581 22.04 -6.17 -15.88
CA GLN A 581 22.21 -5.50 -17.17
C GLN A 581 20.90 -5.49 -17.96
N PHE A 582 20.15 -6.60 -17.94
CA PHE A 582 18.84 -6.66 -18.58
C PHE A 582 17.83 -5.73 -17.90
N ARG A 583 17.83 -5.64 -16.56
CA ARG A 583 16.98 -4.68 -15.84
C ARG A 583 17.28 -3.23 -16.20
N SER A 584 18.55 -2.86 -16.29
CA SER A 584 18.95 -1.53 -16.79
C SER A 584 18.51 -1.30 -18.23
N ALA A 585 18.76 -2.25 -19.13
CA ALA A 585 18.33 -2.13 -20.53
C ALA A 585 16.81 -2.04 -20.67
N LEU A 586 16.05 -2.76 -19.83
CA LEU A 586 14.60 -2.70 -19.79
C LEU A 586 14.10 -1.34 -19.31
N ARG A 587 14.70 -0.78 -18.25
CA ARG A 587 14.43 0.59 -17.79
C ARG A 587 14.66 1.60 -18.92
N ASP A 588 15.81 1.53 -19.59
CA ASP A 588 16.18 2.41 -20.70
C ASP A 588 15.18 2.29 -21.87
N ALA A 589 14.74 1.06 -22.18
CA ALA A 589 13.78 0.79 -23.24
C ALA A 589 12.34 1.26 -22.91
N ILE A 590 11.94 1.22 -21.64
CA ILE A 590 10.68 1.84 -21.22
C ILE A 590 10.78 3.35 -21.40
N GLU A 591 11.89 3.94 -20.92
CA GLU A 591 12.18 5.38 -21.00
C GLU A 591 12.27 5.91 -22.45
N SER A 592 12.57 5.05 -23.42
CA SER A 592 12.64 5.40 -24.85
C SER A 592 11.30 5.23 -25.60
N THR A 593 10.22 4.82 -24.94
CA THR A 593 8.93 4.55 -25.61
C THR A 593 8.35 5.81 -26.26
N LYS A 594 8.03 5.75 -27.56
CA LYS A 594 7.44 6.84 -28.35
C LYS A 594 6.22 6.38 -29.15
N GLU A 595 5.19 7.23 -29.20
CA GLU A 595 3.94 7.03 -29.95
C GLU A 595 3.32 5.62 -29.77
N LEU A 596 3.48 5.02 -28.58
CA LEU A 596 2.89 3.72 -28.29
C LEU A 596 1.43 3.94 -27.87
N THR A 597 0.49 3.57 -28.73
CA THR A 597 -0.93 3.65 -28.41
C THR A 597 -1.33 2.46 -27.53
N VAL A 598 -1.87 2.75 -26.35
CA VAL A 598 -2.40 1.79 -25.36
C VAL A 598 -3.88 2.12 -25.10
N PRO A 599 -4.67 1.26 -24.41
CA PRO A 599 -6.12 1.49 -24.27
C PRO A 599 -6.50 2.84 -23.66
N ASN A 600 -5.65 3.37 -22.78
CA ASN A 600 -5.90 4.61 -22.04
C ASN A 600 -5.16 5.84 -22.59
N GLY A 601 -4.53 5.76 -23.77
CA GLY A 601 -3.91 6.93 -24.40
C GLY A 601 -2.77 6.60 -25.35
N VAL A 602 -1.98 7.62 -25.69
CA VAL A 602 -0.71 7.46 -26.44
C VAL A 602 0.45 7.82 -25.52
N LEU A 603 1.45 6.92 -25.44
CA LEU A 603 2.61 7.04 -24.56
C LEU A 603 3.84 7.58 -25.30
N ASN A 604 4.45 8.59 -24.69
CA ASN A 604 5.72 9.21 -25.05
C ASN A 604 6.60 9.36 -23.80
N ILE A 605 7.10 8.24 -23.29
CA ILE A 605 7.94 8.20 -22.08
C ILE A 605 9.32 8.83 -22.40
N SER A 606 9.93 9.47 -21.40
CA SER A 606 11.29 10.02 -21.51
C SER A 606 11.95 10.11 -20.14
N ALA A 607 13.26 10.36 -20.10
CA ALA A 607 14.01 10.60 -18.85
C ALA A 607 13.47 11.78 -18.01
N LYS A 608 12.63 12.65 -18.60
CA LYS A 608 12.01 13.79 -17.92
C LYS A 608 10.54 13.53 -17.54
N ASP A 609 9.94 12.49 -18.10
CA ASP A 609 8.55 12.13 -17.88
C ASP A 609 8.39 10.61 -17.94
N HIS A 610 8.35 10.00 -16.76
CA HIS A 610 8.20 8.57 -16.54
C HIS A 610 6.73 8.10 -16.57
N GLN A 611 5.80 8.97 -16.99
CA GLN A 611 4.46 8.58 -17.41
C GLN A 611 4.33 8.64 -18.94
N GLY A 612 4.53 9.81 -19.53
CA GLY A 612 4.48 10.01 -20.98
C GLY A 612 3.08 10.14 -21.60
N PHE A 613 2.01 10.39 -20.85
CA PHE A 613 0.68 10.65 -21.43
C PHE A 613 0.46 12.13 -21.74
N ASP A 614 -0.21 12.39 -22.85
CA ASP A 614 -0.67 13.73 -23.25
C ASP A 614 -2.21 13.83 -23.28
N ASN A 615 -2.74 14.92 -23.87
CA ASN A 615 -4.18 15.16 -23.97
C ASN A 615 -4.98 14.05 -24.66
N ARG A 616 -4.36 13.18 -25.47
CA ARG A 616 -5.02 12.02 -26.09
C ARG A 616 -5.42 10.96 -25.05
N ALA A 617 -4.88 11.04 -23.84
CA ALA A 617 -5.12 10.11 -22.75
C ALA A 617 -6.23 10.56 -21.77
N ARG A 618 -6.91 11.68 -22.04
CA ARG A 618 -7.96 12.22 -21.18
C ARG A 618 -9.24 12.47 -21.96
N VAL A 619 -10.37 12.03 -21.41
CA VAL A 619 -11.71 12.38 -21.88
C VAL A 619 -12.63 12.62 -20.68
N MET A 620 -13.75 13.31 -20.89
CA MET A 620 -14.80 13.41 -19.88
C MET A 620 -15.74 12.21 -20.00
N GLY A 621 -16.01 11.58 -18.87
CA GLY A 621 -17.04 10.56 -18.71
C GLY A 621 -18.22 11.08 -17.89
N LYS A 622 -19.38 10.45 -18.08
CA LYS A 622 -20.57 10.63 -17.26
C LYS A 622 -21.13 9.25 -16.89
N ILE A 623 -21.70 9.15 -15.69
CA ILE A 623 -22.51 7.99 -15.32
C ILE A 623 -23.93 8.21 -15.81
N GLU A 624 -24.38 7.30 -16.66
CA GLU A 624 -25.70 7.32 -17.27
C GLU A 624 -26.18 5.89 -17.52
N ASP A 625 -27.42 5.58 -17.14
CA ASP A 625 -28.04 4.26 -17.22
C ASP A 625 -27.22 3.14 -16.54
N GLY A 626 -26.63 3.46 -15.39
CA GLY A 626 -25.79 2.56 -14.61
C GLY A 626 -24.47 2.20 -15.30
N ARG A 627 -24.01 3.02 -16.25
CA ARG A 627 -22.81 2.76 -17.05
C ARG A 627 -21.90 3.99 -17.12
N PHE A 628 -20.61 3.74 -17.33
CA PHE A 628 -19.69 4.78 -17.74
C PHE A 628 -19.87 5.07 -19.23
N GLN A 629 -20.20 6.31 -19.56
CA GLN A 629 -20.43 6.76 -20.93
C GLN A 629 -19.55 7.96 -21.25
N TYR A 630 -19.18 8.10 -22.52
CA TYR A 630 -18.45 9.27 -22.98
C TYR A 630 -19.35 10.51 -22.89
N ALA A 631 -18.89 11.53 -22.19
CA ALA A 631 -19.58 12.82 -22.15
C ALA A 631 -19.03 13.66 -23.30
N ALA A 632 -19.73 13.65 -24.44
CA ALA A 632 -19.41 14.52 -25.56
C ALA A 632 -19.40 15.99 -25.09
N GLU A 633 -18.38 16.73 -25.51
CA GLU A 633 -18.13 18.12 -25.08
C GLU A 633 -19.09 19.14 -25.68
#